data_AF-A0A8S3TZ06-F1
#
_entry.id   AF-A0A8S3TZ06-F1
#
_cell.length_a   1.000
_cell.length_b   1.000
_cell.length_c   1.000
_cell.angle_alpha   90.00
_cell.angle_beta   90.00
_cell.angle_gamma   90.00
#
_symmetry.space_group_name_H-M   'P 1'
#
loop_
_entity.id
_entity.type
_entity.pdbx_description
1 polymer ?
#
loop_
_entity_poly.entity_id
_entity_poly.type
_entity_poly.pdbx_seq_one_letter_code
_entity_poly.pdbx_strand_id
1 'polypeptide(L)'
;MTSSLSNTELSTKVDQAAEAGEQFSKLYYETTDKKRHLLQKLYLDSATVVWNGNAVKGLEEIIKFYDTIPTSEHNLDSLDCQPLTDQISGGQMTICVKTLGTVKYDKAKPKIFHQNFILTSVNNHGLINFCTKSRRILSFSLSLGELRSFHQMYVAS
;
A
#
# COMPACT_ATOMS: atom_id res chain seq x y z
N MET A 1 -18.04 15.62 21.16
CA MET A 1 -16.91 15.69 22.11
C MET A 1 -15.74 14.94 21.49
N THR A 2 -14.80 15.64 20.87
CA THR A 2 -13.56 15.04 20.37
C THR A 2 -12.64 14.83 21.57
N SER A 3 -12.52 13.59 22.04
CA SER A 3 -11.50 13.26 23.04
C SER A 3 -10.13 13.44 22.38
N SER A 4 -9.39 14.45 22.82
CA SER A 4 -7.97 14.59 22.46
C SER A 4 -7.24 13.35 22.98
N LEU A 5 -6.74 12.51 22.06
CA LEU A 5 -5.88 11.38 22.40
C LEU A 5 -4.71 11.88 23.24
N SER A 6 -4.40 11.19 24.33
CA SER A 6 -3.21 11.51 25.12
C SER A 6 -1.95 11.21 24.28
N ASN A 7 -0.87 11.97 24.51
CA ASN A 7 0.39 11.76 23.78
C ASN A 7 0.93 10.33 23.92
N THR A 8 0.66 9.67 25.06
CA THR A 8 1.04 8.28 25.32
C THR A 8 0.28 7.30 24.42
N GLU A 9 -1.04 7.46 24.27
CA GLU A 9 -1.85 6.61 23.40
C GLU A 9 -1.47 6.76 21.92
N LEU A 10 -1.12 7.98 21.50
CA LEU A 10 -0.64 8.25 20.15
C LEU A 10 0.69 7.53 19.89
N SER A 11 1.64 7.63 20.81
CA SER A 11 2.93 6.93 20.71
C SER A 11 2.73 5.42 20.57
N THR A 12 1.86 4.82 21.40
CA THR A 12 1.55 3.39 21.32
C THR A 12 0.94 3.00 19.97
N LYS A 13 0.03 3.80 19.41
CA LYS A 13 -0.53 3.53 18.08
C LYS A 13 0.53 3.61 16.97
N VAL A 14 1.49 4.53 17.11
CA VAL A 14 2.63 4.66 16.17
C VAL A 14 3.55 3.45 16.24
N ASP A 15 3.93 3.03 17.44
CA ASP A 15 4.81 1.87 17.64
C ASP A 15 4.16 0.57 17.11
N GLN A 16 2.87 0.37 17.40
CA GLN A 16 2.09 -0.76 16.87
C GLN A 16 2.00 -0.73 15.34
N ALA A 17 1.81 0.45 14.75
CA ALA A 17 1.77 0.58 13.29
C ALA A 17 3.12 0.24 12.65
N ALA A 18 4.23 0.68 13.25
CA ALA A 18 5.57 0.37 12.79
C ALA A 18 5.85 -1.14 12.83
N GLU A 19 5.59 -1.79 13.97
CA GLU A 19 5.80 -3.24 14.13
C GLU A 19 4.92 -4.05 13.16
N ALA A 20 3.62 -3.74 13.10
CA ALA A 20 2.69 -4.45 12.21
C ALA A 20 3.05 -4.27 10.74
N GLY A 21 3.47 -3.06 10.32
CA GLY A 21 3.87 -2.80 8.94
C GLY A 21 5.20 -3.49 8.56
N GLU A 22 6.15 -3.61 9.50
CA GLU A 22 7.39 -4.35 9.27
C GLU A 22 7.12 -5.85 9.09
N GLN A 23 6.33 -6.45 9.99
CA GLN A 23 5.94 -7.86 9.88
C GLN A 23 5.14 -8.13 8.61
N PHE A 24 4.17 -7.26 8.31
CA PHE A 24 3.36 -7.37 7.10
C PHE A 24 4.21 -7.29 5.83
N SER A 25 5.10 -6.30 5.73
CA SER A 25 5.90 -6.09 4.51
C SER A 25 6.79 -7.30 4.21
N LYS A 26 7.47 -7.86 5.22
CA LYS A 26 8.25 -9.09 5.10
C LYS A 26 7.38 -10.24 4.58
N LEU A 27 6.24 -10.49 5.22
CA LEU A 27 5.31 -11.56 4.85
C LEU A 27 4.76 -11.37 3.43
N TYR A 28 4.37 -10.15 3.08
CA TYR A 28 3.74 -9.82 1.81
C TYR A 28 4.69 -10.04 0.64
N TYR A 29 5.92 -9.52 0.71
CA TYR A 29 6.88 -9.67 -0.38
C TYR A 29 7.43 -11.11 -0.48
N GLU A 30 7.64 -11.80 0.65
CA GLU A 30 7.98 -13.22 0.61
C GLU A 30 6.86 -14.04 -0.05
N THR A 31 5.61 -13.75 0.30
CA THR A 31 4.44 -14.44 -0.28
C THR A 31 4.29 -14.13 -1.76
N THR A 32 4.43 -12.87 -2.15
CA THR A 32 4.33 -12.45 -3.56
C THR A 32 5.41 -13.11 -4.42
N ASP A 33 6.64 -13.19 -3.92
CA ASP A 33 7.77 -13.70 -4.71
C ASP A 33 7.83 -15.22 -4.71
N LYS A 34 7.60 -15.88 -3.57
CA LYS A 34 7.83 -17.33 -3.40
C LYS A 34 6.56 -18.16 -3.26
N LYS A 35 5.45 -17.59 -2.78
CA LYS A 35 4.23 -18.33 -2.38
C LYS A 35 2.95 -17.68 -2.91
N ARG A 36 2.93 -17.30 -4.20
CA ARG A 36 1.84 -16.52 -4.83
C ARG A 36 0.45 -17.14 -4.66
N HIS A 37 0.35 -18.47 -4.59
CA HIS A 37 -0.89 -19.19 -4.29
C HIS A 37 -1.48 -18.90 -2.89
N LEU A 38 -0.69 -18.41 -1.94
CA LEU A 38 -1.15 -18.01 -0.60
C LEU A 38 -1.57 -16.53 -0.53
N LEU A 39 -1.38 -15.77 -1.60
CA LEU A 39 -1.63 -14.33 -1.62
C LEU A 39 -3.09 -14.00 -1.30
N GLN A 40 -4.03 -14.89 -1.62
CA GLN A 40 -5.44 -14.75 -1.29
C GLN A 40 -5.72 -14.58 0.21
N LYS A 41 -4.83 -15.09 1.08
CA LYS A 41 -4.97 -14.99 2.54
C LYS A 41 -4.62 -13.59 3.07
N LEU A 42 -3.99 -12.75 2.26
CA LEU A 42 -3.52 -11.42 2.68
C LEU A 42 -4.51 -10.31 2.30
N TYR A 43 -5.50 -10.58 1.46
CA TYR A 43 -6.45 -9.59 0.95
C TYR A 43 -7.84 -9.81 1.54
N LEU A 44 -8.58 -8.73 1.74
CA LEU A 44 -10.02 -8.80 2.00
C LEU A 44 -10.79 -9.18 0.73
N ASP A 45 -11.95 -9.80 0.89
CA ASP A 45 -12.86 -10.15 -0.23
C ASP A 45 -13.22 -8.93 -1.07
N SER A 46 -13.41 -7.77 -0.41
CA SER A 46 -13.74 -6.48 -1.02
C SER A 46 -12.52 -5.63 -1.39
N ALA A 47 -11.30 -6.18 -1.35
CA ALA A 47 -10.10 -5.39 -1.54
C ALA A 47 -10.00 -4.80 -2.95
N THR A 48 -9.23 -3.72 -3.07
CA THR A 48 -8.92 -3.10 -4.37
C THR A 48 -7.42 -2.91 -4.56
N VAL A 49 -6.91 -3.34 -5.71
CA VAL A 49 -5.54 -3.11 -6.16
C VAL A 49 -5.55 -2.12 -7.32
N VAL A 50 -4.77 -1.05 -7.24
CA VAL A 50 -4.51 -0.14 -8.35
C VAL A 50 -3.07 -0.35 -8.84
N TRP A 51 -2.92 -0.98 -10.00
CA TRP A 51 -1.62 -1.32 -10.58
C TRP A 51 -1.31 -0.42 -11.77
N ASN A 52 -0.34 0.49 -11.60
CA ASN A 52 0.05 1.49 -12.60
C ASN A 52 -1.15 2.23 -13.23
N GLY A 53 -2.14 2.58 -12.41
CA GLY A 53 -3.36 3.28 -12.83
C GLY A 53 -4.55 2.37 -13.17
N ASN A 54 -4.36 1.05 -13.26
CA ASN A 54 -5.46 0.11 -13.54
C ASN A 54 -6.02 -0.47 -12.24
N ALA A 55 -7.31 -0.24 -11.97
CA ALA A 55 -7.98 -0.77 -10.80
C ALA A 55 -8.49 -2.20 -11.02
N VAL A 56 -8.18 -3.10 -10.09
CA VAL A 56 -8.66 -4.47 -9.99
C VAL A 56 -9.37 -4.59 -8.65
N LYS A 57 -10.65 -4.98 -8.68
CA LYS A 57 -11.52 -4.96 -7.50
C LYS A 57 -12.03 -6.35 -7.19
N GLY A 58 -12.02 -6.71 -5.92
CA GLY A 58 -12.44 -8.02 -5.43
C GLY A 58 -11.31 -9.04 -5.43
N LEU A 59 -11.31 -9.90 -4.41
CA LEU A 59 -10.26 -10.89 -4.19
C LEU A 59 -10.03 -11.80 -5.40
N GLU A 60 -11.10 -12.34 -5.99
CA GLU A 60 -11.01 -13.26 -7.12
C GLU A 60 -10.28 -12.63 -8.31
N GLU A 61 -10.64 -11.40 -8.68
CA GLU A 61 -10.02 -10.67 -9.78
C GLU A 61 -8.58 -10.25 -9.45
N ILE A 62 -8.29 -9.93 -8.18
CA ILE A 62 -6.93 -9.67 -7.72
C ILE A 62 -6.05 -10.90 -7.91
N ILE A 63 -6.51 -12.09 -7.52
CA ILE A 63 -5.72 -13.33 -7.65
C ILE A 63 -5.51 -13.69 -9.13
N LYS A 64 -6.57 -13.64 -9.95
CA LYS A 64 -6.44 -13.81 -11.41
C LYS A 64 -5.45 -12.82 -12.00
N PHE A 65 -5.49 -11.56 -11.56
CA PHE A 65 -4.54 -10.53 -12.00
C PHE A 65 -3.10 -10.91 -11.62
N TYR A 66 -2.85 -11.33 -10.38
CA TYR A 66 -1.52 -11.73 -9.93
C TYR A 66 -0.96 -12.95 -10.67
N ASP A 67 -1.80 -13.86 -11.16
CA ASP A 67 -1.39 -14.99 -12.00
C ASP A 67 -0.87 -14.55 -13.38
N THR A 68 -1.31 -13.38 -13.87
CA THR A 68 -0.78 -12.78 -15.12
C THR A 68 0.57 -12.10 -14.94
N ILE A 69 0.99 -11.84 -13.69
CA ILE A 69 2.23 -11.12 -13.40
C ILE A 69 3.39 -12.12 -13.39
N PRO A 70 4.50 -11.83 -14.10
CA PRO A 70 5.68 -12.66 -14.05
C PRO A 70 6.21 -12.82 -12.62
N THR A 71 6.98 -13.89 -12.39
CA THR A 71 7.70 -14.05 -11.13
C THR A 71 8.59 -12.84 -10.87
N SER A 72 8.70 -12.50 -9.59
CA SER A 72 9.33 -11.27 -9.12
C SER A 72 10.27 -11.54 -7.97
N GLU A 73 11.25 -10.65 -7.83
CA GLU A 73 12.12 -10.51 -6.66
C GLU A 73 12.05 -9.05 -6.23
N HIS A 74 11.56 -8.80 -5.02
CA HIS A 74 11.49 -7.47 -4.43
C HIS A 74 12.60 -7.28 -3.40
N ASN A 75 13.25 -6.13 -3.47
CA ASN A 75 14.14 -5.62 -2.43
C ASN A 75 13.58 -4.29 -1.93
N LEU A 76 13.41 -4.15 -0.62
CA LEU A 76 12.87 -2.94 0.00
C LEU A 76 14.01 -2.02 0.44
N ASP A 77 13.94 -0.76 0.02
CA ASP A 77 14.90 0.27 0.39
C ASP A 77 14.37 1.12 1.55
N SER A 78 13.05 1.34 1.62
CA SER A 78 12.41 2.05 2.72
C SER A 78 10.97 1.60 2.97
N LEU A 79 10.56 1.79 4.22
CA LEU A 79 9.26 1.46 4.78
C LEU A 79 8.81 2.63 5.67
N ASP A 80 7.57 3.07 5.51
CA ASP A 80 6.91 4.07 6.37
C ASP A 80 5.54 3.54 6.79
N CYS A 81 5.22 3.65 8.08
CA CYS A 81 4.02 3.06 8.68
C CYS A 81 3.31 4.12 9.53
N GLN A 82 2.05 4.40 9.20
CA GLN A 82 1.28 5.45 9.86
C GLN A 82 -0.07 4.89 10.35
N PRO A 83 -0.43 5.09 11.64
CA PRO A 83 -1.76 4.77 12.11
C PRO A 83 -2.79 5.69 11.45
N LEU A 84 -3.91 5.14 10.98
CA LEU A 84 -5.03 5.94 10.50
C LEU A 84 -5.98 6.28 11.66
N THR A 85 -6.67 7.41 11.53
CA THR A 85 -7.60 7.88 12.55
C THR A 85 -8.88 7.04 12.57
N ASP A 86 -9.47 6.91 13.77
CA ASP A 86 -10.66 6.08 14.00
C ASP A 86 -11.87 6.53 13.15
N GLN A 87 -11.91 7.81 12.74
CA GLN A 87 -12.91 8.38 11.84
C GLN A 87 -12.84 7.79 10.42
N ILE A 88 -11.64 7.48 9.94
CA ILE A 88 -11.41 6.92 8.60
C ILE A 88 -11.56 5.39 8.64
N SER A 89 -11.23 4.77 9.78
CA SER A 89 -11.22 3.32 9.93
C SER A 89 -12.51 2.71 10.47
N GLY A 90 -13.54 3.52 10.76
CA GLY A 90 -14.80 3.03 11.33
C GLY A 90 -14.62 2.37 12.69
N GLY A 91 -13.61 2.80 13.46
CA GLY A 91 -13.27 2.22 14.77
C GLY A 91 -12.39 0.96 14.72
N GLN A 92 -11.99 0.47 13.55
CA GLN A 92 -11.05 -0.64 13.42
C GLN A 92 -9.60 -0.14 13.45
N MET A 93 -8.66 -0.93 13.98
CA MET A 93 -7.24 -0.61 13.87
C MET A 93 -6.83 -0.70 12.40
N THR A 94 -6.49 0.43 11.80
CA THR A 94 -6.10 0.51 10.39
C THR A 94 -4.81 1.31 10.27
N ILE A 95 -3.87 0.81 9.48
CA ILE A 95 -2.59 1.45 9.25
C ILE A 95 -2.33 1.63 7.76
N CYS A 96 -1.64 2.72 7.41
CA CYS A 96 -1.09 2.93 6.09
C CYS A 96 0.37 2.49 6.09
N VAL A 97 0.73 1.60 5.16
CA VAL A 97 2.11 1.15 4.96
C VAL A 97 2.57 1.60 3.59
N LYS A 98 3.67 2.35 3.52
CA LYS A 98 4.29 2.80 2.28
C LYS A 98 5.64 2.12 2.14
N THR A 99 5.90 1.65 0.93
CA THR A 99 7.15 0.95 0.61
C THR A 99 7.73 1.53 -0.66
N LEU A 100 9.05 1.65 -0.67
CA LEU A 100 9.85 1.99 -1.83
C LEU A 100 10.96 0.95 -1.91
N GLY A 101 11.21 0.49 -3.12
CA GLY A 101 12.27 -0.47 -3.36
C GLY A 101 12.51 -0.72 -4.83
N THR A 102 13.22 -1.80 -5.09
CA THR A 102 13.49 -2.30 -6.44
C THR A 102 12.81 -3.65 -6.64
N VAL A 103 12.14 -3.82 -7.78
CA VAL A 103 11.54 -5.08 -8.22
C VAL A 103 12.20 -5.55 -9.51
N LYS A 104 12.59 -6.82 -9.56
CA LYS A 104 13.07 -7.49 -10.75
C LYS A 104 12.05 -8.55 -11.14
N TYR A 105 11.52 -8.44 -12.36
CA TYR A 105 10.64 -9.47 -12.93
C TYR A 105 11.46 -10.43 -13.79
N ASP A 106 10.94 -11.64 -14.01
CA ASP A 106 11.60 -12.61 -14.89
C ASP A 106 11.96 -11.99 -16.24
N LYS A 107 13.21 -12.19 -16.67
CA LYS A 107 13.80 -11.66 -17.92
C LYS A 107 13.71 -10.13 -18.09
N ALA A 108 13.43 -9.38 -17.03
CA ALA A 108 13.37 -7.91 -17.05
C ALA A 108 14.52 -7.28 -16.25
N LYS A 109 14.90 -6.06 -16.63
CA LYS A 109 15.80 -5.24 -15.81
C LYS A 109 15.10 -4.86 -14.50
N PRO A 110 15.84 -4.75 -13.37
CA PRO A 110 15.31 -4.22 -12.13
C PRO A 110 14.72 -2.83 -12.33
N LYS A 111 13.60 -2.54 -11.66
CA LYS A 111 12.89 -1.25 -11.70
C LYS A 111 12.55 -0.80 -10.31
N ILE A 112 12.63 0.50 -10.08
CA ILE A 112 12.14 1.11 -8.86
C ILE A 112 10.61 1.00 -8.83
N PHE A 113 10.06 0.73 -7.65
CA PHE A 113 8.63 0.73 -7.43
C PHE A 113 8.29 1.46 -6.12
N HIS A 114 7.11 2.06 -6.10
CA HIS A 114 6.44 2.51 -4.89
C HIS A 114 5.16 1.71 -4.71
N GLN A 115 4.89 1.27 -3.49
CA GLN A 115 3.67 0.56 -3.16
C GLN A 115 3.13 1.02 -1.82
N ASN A 116 1.84 1.37 -1.79
CA ASN A 116 1.13 1.77 -0.59
C ASN A 116 0.03 0.76 -0.30
N PHE A 117 -0.16 0.45 0.98
CA PHE A 117 -1.17 -0.45 1.49
C PHE A 117 -1.99 0.25 2.56
N ILE A 118 -3.29 -0.06 2.60
CA ILE A 118 -4.16 0.19 3.73
C ILE A 118 -4.47 -1.17 4.34
N LEU A 119 -3.97 -1.40 5.54
CA LEU A 119 -4.15 -2.63 6.29
C LEU A 119 -5.19 -2.42 7.36
N THR A 120 -6.17 -3.29 7.42
CA THR A 120 -7.22 -3.27 8.44
C THR A 120 -7.09 -4.55 9.26
N SER A 121 -7.08 -4.40 10.58
CA SER A 121 -7.06 -5.54 11.49
C SER A 121 -8.43 -6.22 11.50
N VAL A 122 -8.47 -7.48 11.07
CA VAL A 122 -9.66 -8.33 11.10
C VAL A 122 -9.28 -9.62 11.82
N ASN A 123 -9.98 -9.95 12.92
CA ASN A 123 -9.68 -11.12 13.76
C ASN A 123 -8.20 -11.17 14.21
N ASN A 124 -7.61 -10.02 14.56
CA ASN A 124 -6.18 -9.85 14.90
C ASN A 124 -5.18 -10.13 13.76
N HIS A 125 -5.64 -10.22 12.52
CA HIS A 125 -4.79 -10.32 11.33
C HIS A 125 -4.88 -9.06 10.48
N GLY A 126 -3.74 -8.50 10.08
CA GLY A 126 -3.69 -7.37 9.16
C GLY A 126 -4.01 -7.80 7.73
N LEU A 127 -5.20 -7.47 7.24
CA LEU A 127 -5.63 -7.77 5.88
C LEU A 127 -5.58 -6.52 5.01
N ILE A 128 -5.19 -6.70 3.75
CA ILE A 128 -5.09 -5.63 2.76
C ILE A 128 -6.50 -5.27 2.29
N ASN A 129 -6.90 -4.05 2.57
CA ASN A 129 -8.12 -3.46 2.05
C ASN A 129 -7.86 -2.75 0.73
N PHE A 130 -6.76 -1.99 0.66
CA PHE A 130 -6.40 -1.22 -0.52
C PHE A 130 -4.90 -1.28 -0.79
N CYS A 131 -4.52 -1.39 -2.06
CA CYS A 131 -3.13 -1.46 -2.47
C CYS A 131 -2.92 -0.67 -3.77
N THR A 132 -2.01 0.30 -3.77
CA THR A 132 -1.57 0.97 -5.00
C THR A 132 -0.12 0.62 -5.28
N LYS A 133 0.19 0.17 -6.49
CA LYS A 133 1.58 0.00 -6.96
C LYS A 133 1.85 0.87 -8.17
N SER A 134 2.87 1.70 -8.10
CA SER A 134 3.36 2.52 -9.21
C SER A 134 4.82 2.22 -9.49
N ARG A 135 5.16 2.06 -10.77
CA ARG A 135 6.55 2.02 -11.26
C ARG A 135 7.09 3.39 -11.63
N ARG A 136 6.27 4.44 -11.57
CA ARG A 136 6.68 5.82 -11.78
C ARG A 136 6.67 6.55 -10.45
N ILE A 137 7.85 6.99 -10.04
CA ILE A 137 7.97 8.20 -9.25
C ILE A 137 7.60 9.32 -10.24
N LEU A 138 6.36 9.83 -10.18
CA LEU A 138 6.26 11.27 -10.41
C LEU A 138 7.02 11.82 -9.22
N SER A 139 8.28 12.20 -9.44
CA SER A 139 9.03 12.94 -8.45
C SER A 139 8.13 14.09 -8.07
N PHE A 140 7.60 14.08 -6.85
CA PHE A 140 7.17 15.28 -6.16
C PHE A 140 8.45 16.08 -5.83
N SER A 141 9.29 16.36 -6.84
CA SER A 141 9.96 17.64 -6.86
C SER A 141 8.89 18.58 -7.38
N LEU A 142 8.25 19.28 -6.45
CA LEU A 142 7.65 20.59 -6.74
C LEU A 142 8.78 21.49 -7.25
N SER A 143 9.17 21.32 -8.52
CA SER A 143 9.57 22.46 -9.32
C SER A 143 8.30 23.30 -9.45
N LEU A 144 8.32 24.49 -8.86
CA LEU A 144 7.22 25.46 -8.85
C LEU A 144 6.69 25.87 -10.25
N GLY A 145 7.17 25.26 -11.34
CA GLY A 145 6.84 25.61 -12.72
C GLY A 145 5.60 24.94 -13.32
N GLU A 146 5.20 23.73 -12.91
CA GLU A 146 4.13 22.96 -13.61
C GLU A 146 2.73 23.07 -12.98
N LEU A 147 2.60 23.72 -11.82
CA LEU A 147 1.29 23.96 -11.19
C LEU A 147 0.38 24.91 -11.98
N ARG A 148 0.90 25.65 -12.98
CA ARG A 148 0.09 26.53 -13.82
C ARG A 148 -0.74 25.77 -14.87
N SER A 149 -0.31 24.58 -15.29
CA SER A 149 -1.07 23.81 -16.30
C SER A 149 -2.24 23.04 -15.70
N PHE A 150 -2.15 22.63 -14.43
CA PHE A 150 -3.27 21.95 -13.76
C PHE A 150 -4.41 22.90 -13.36
N HIS A 151 -4.10 24.16 -13.03
CA HIS A 151 -5.15 25.13 -12.73
C HIS A 151 -5.95 25.55 -13.98
N GLN A 152 -5.36 25.47 -15.18
CA GLN A 152 -6.04 25.83 -16.42
C GLN A 152 -7.01 24.74 -16.91
N MET A 153 -6.84 23.48 -16.48
CA MET A 153 -7.71 22.37 -16.88
C MET A 153 -8.98 22.24 -16.01
N TYR A 154 -9.00 22.84 -14.80
CA TYR A 154 -10.14 22.75 -13.87
C TYR A 154 -11.09 23.96 -13.89
N VAL A 155 -10.71 25.06 -14.57
CA VAL A 155 -11.54 26.28 -14.68
C VAL A 155 -12.28 26.36 -16.03
N ALA A 156 -12.13 25.33 -16.89
CA ALA A 156 -12.76 25.27 -18.22
C ALA A 156 -13.77 24.12 -18.36
N SER A 157 -14.55 23.82 -17.31
CA SER A 157 -15.74 22.97 -17.39
C SER A 157 -16.85 23.52 -16.51
#